data_AF-A0A2N2E5S0-F1
#
_entry.id   AF-A0A2N2E5S0-F1
#
_cell.length_a   1.000
_cell.length_b   1.000
_cell.length_c   1.000
_cell.angle_alpha   90.00
_cell.angle_beta   90.00
_cell.angle_gamma   90.00
#
_symmetry.space_group_name_H-M   'P 1'
#
loop_
_entity.id
_entity.type
_entity.pdbx_description
1 polymer ?
#
loop_
_entity_poly.entity_id
_entity_poly.type
_entity_poly.pdbx_seq_one_letter_code
_entity_poly.pdbx_strand_id
1 'polypeptide(L)'
;MEKWRRTERITVITKYILDRPNELISLNNFTELFQAAKSSISEDISIVRDVFQQFGFGRIETLAGAGGGMIYFPQISGKNRDDFLKEVAFKIANPNRILPGGFLYMTDIIFDARTAQKVGEIFAQHFAAMEPQYVVTIETKGIPLALMTAKALNRPLVIIRDGSRVTEGSAVSLNYVTGSSRQIRTMSLSRRALPIESRVVIVDDFMKAGGTAKGMVELLLEFKSEVLGIGVLIDTKTPEKKLVEEYYSLLKLEEVNEEKKQILIEPYLVK
;
A
#
# COMPACT_ATOMS: atom_id res chain seq x y z
N MET A 1 -9.10 24.88 -35.28
CA MET A 1 -8.65 24.31 -34.00
C MET A 1 -7.30 23.67 -34.21
N GLU A 2 -6.36 23.94 -33.33
CA GLU A 2 -4.99 23.46 -33.45
C GLU A 2 -4.95 21.94 -33.20
N LYS A 3 -4.42 21.18 -34.16
CA LYS A 3 -4.35 19.72 -34.08
C LYS A 3 -3.17 19.35 -33.19
N TRP A 4 -3.43 18.74 -32.03
CA TRP A 4 -2.39 18.32 -31.09
C TRP A 4 -1.40 17.36 -31.74
N ARG A 5 -0.10 17.65 -31.57
CA ARG A 5 1.00 16.80 -32.03
C ARG A 5 1.04 15.51 -31.21
N ARG A 6 1.55 14.42 -31.80
CA ARG A 6 1.67 13.12 -31.12
C ARG A 6 2.42 13.22 -29.79
N THR A 7 3.50 13.99 -29.76
CA THR A 7 4.31 14.21 -28.55
C THR A 7 3.51 14.85 -27.41
N GLU A 8 2.64 15.82 -27.73
CA GLU A 8 1.77 16.46 -26.75
C GLU A 8 0.70 15.49 -26.22
N ARG A 9 0.06 14.73 -27.12
CA ARG A 9 -0.94 13.73 -26.74
C ARG A 9 -0.35 12.65 -25.83
N ILE A 10 0.80 12.10 -26.19
CA ILE A 10 1.53 11.10 -25.38
C ILE A 10 1.85 11.66 -24.00
N THR A 11 2.31 12.92 -23.92
CA THR A 11 2.63 13.57 -22.65
C THR A 11 1.40 13.66 -21.75
N VAL A 12 0.26 14.09 -22.30
CA VAL A 12 -1.01 14.20 -21.56
C VAL A 12 -1.54 12.82 -21.17
N ILE A 13 -1.57 11.85 -22.08
CA ILE A 13 -1.99 10.46 -21.80
C ILE A 13 -1.15 9.89 -20.64
N THR A 14 0.17 10.07 -20.70
CA THR A 14 1.10 9.59 -19.66
C THR A 14 0.78 10.19 -18.30
N LYS A 15 0.60 11.52 -18.21
CA LYS A 15 0.21 12.16 -16.95
C LYS A 15 -1.16 11.67 -16.45
N TYR A 16 -2.12 11.55 -17.37
CA TYR A 16 -3.50 11.20 -17.05
C TYR A 16 -3.62 9.82 -16.43
N ILE A 17 -2.90 8.82 -16.96
CA ILE A 17 -2.93 7.45 -16.48
C ILE A 17 -2.15 7.28 -15.16
N LEU A 18 -1.04 7.99 -14.98
CA LEU A 18 -0.25 7.93 -13.75
C LEU A 18 -1.01 8.49 -12.54
N ASP A 19 -1.92 9.43 -12.77
CA ASP A 19 -2.80 9.99 -11.72
C ASP A 19 -3.99 9.07 -11.39
N ARG A 20 -4.29 8.08 -12.23
CA ARG A 20 -5.45 7.19 -12.14
C ARG A 20 -5.04 5.73 -12.31
N PRO A 21 -4.20 5.20 -11.40
CA PRO A 21 -3.85 3.79 -11.45
C PRO A 21 -5.10 2.92 -11.18
N ASN A 22 -5.07 1.67 -11.63
CA ASN A 22 -6.15 0.69 -11.41
C ASN A 22 -7.55 1.16 -11.85
N GLU A 23 -7.64 2.13 -12.76
CA GLU A 23 -8.88 2.66 -13.31
C GLU A 23 -8.98 2.31 -14.79
N LEU A 24 -10.16 1.85 -15.23
CA LEU A 24 -10.46 1.67 -16.64
C LEU A 24 -10.72 3.02 -17.31
N ILE A 25 -9.74 3.49 -18.08
CA ILE A 25 -9.83 4.74 -18.82
C ILE A 25 -10.30 4.44 -20.25
N SER A 26 -11.48 4.95 -20.60
CA SER A 26 -12.01 4.83 -21.96
C SER A 26 -11.15 5.58 -22.96
N LEU A 27 -10.89 4.96 -24.12
CA LEU A 27 -10.18 5.62 -25.22
C LEU A 27 -10.97 6.84 -25.74
N ASN A 28 -12.30 6.85 -25.56
CA ASN A 28 -13.14 7.95 -26.05
C ASN A 28 -12.80 9.27 -25.36
N ASN A 29 -12.38 9.23 -24.09
CA ASN A 29 -11.94 10.41 -23.34
C ASN A 29 -10.82 11.14 -24.09
N PHE A 30 -9.88 10.40 -24.69
CA PHE A 30 -8.76 10.97 -25.43
C PHE A 30 -9.13 11.34 -26.87
N THR A 31 -10.01 10.58 -27.53
CA THR A 31 -10.46 10.95 -28.89
C THR A 31 -11.22 12.27 -28.87
N GLU A 32 -12.06 12.50 -27.86
CA GLU A 32 -12.80 13.75 -27.68
C GLU A 32 -11.86 14.89 -27.29
N LEU A 33 -10.99 14.67 -26.30
CA LEU A 33 -10.05 15.68 -25.80
C LEU A 33 -9.10 16.19 -26.89
N PHE A 34 -8.55 15.29 -27.72
CA PHE A 34 -7.57 15.65 -28.75
C PHE A 34 -8.19 15.83 -30.13
N GLN A 35 -9.49 15.58 -30.29
CA GLN A 35 -10.18 15.55 -31.59
C GLN A 35 -9.44 14.68 -32.61
N ALA A 36 -9.05 13.48 -32.19
CA ALA A 36 -8.23 12.55 -32.96
C ALA A 36 -8.94 11.20 -33.16
N ALA A 37 -8.63 10.52 -34.25
CA ALA A 37 -9.18 9.19 -34.53
C ALA A 37 -8.75 8.16 -33.47
N LYS A 38 -9.63 7.17 -33.19
CA LYS A 38 -9.37 6.10 -32.22
C LYS A 38 -8.11 5.29 -32.55
N SER A 39 -7.80 5.10 -33.85
CA SER A 39 -6.55 4.45 -34.30
C SER A 39 -5.31 5.23 -33.86
N SER A 40 -5.30 6.56 -34.05
CA SER A 40 -4.20 7.43 -33.63
C SER A 40 -3.97 7.38 -32.11
N ILE A 41 -5.05 7.40 -31.32
CA ILE A 41 -4.97 7.26 -29.85
C ILE A 41 -4.45 5.89 -29.45
N SER A 42 -4.88 4.82 -30.13
CA SER A 42 -4.43 3.46 -29.86
C SER A 42 -2.93 3.27 -30.14
N GLU A 43 -2.42 3.90 -31.20
CA GLU A 43 -0.97 3.94 -31.49
C GLU A 43 -0.22 4.70 -30.39
N ASP A 44 -0.71 5.86 -29.97
CA ASP A 44 -0.08 6.65 -28.90
C ASP A 44 -0.04 5.86 -27.58
N ILE A 45 -1.12 5.16 -27.22
CA ILE A 45 -1.19 4.29 -26.03
C ILE A 45 -0.22 3.12 -26.14
N SER A 46 -0.09 2.52 -27.33
CA SER A 46 0.84 1.41 -27.56
C SER A 46 2.28 1.87 -27.33
N ILE A 47 2.65 3.07 -27.79
CA ILE A 47 3.96 3.66 -27.51
C ILE A 47 4.18 3.82 -26.00
N VAL A 48 3.21 4.36 -25.27
CA VAL A 48 3.33 4.55 -23.80
C VAL A 48 3.48 3.20 -23.10
N ARG A 49 2.66 2.20 -23.46
CA ARG A 49 2.73 0.83 -22.93
C ARG A 49 4.12 0.23 -23.13
N ASP A 50 4.62 0.26 -24.35
CA ASP A 50 5.87 -0.40 -24.70
C ASP A 50 7.06 0.26 -23.98
N VAL A 51 7.05 1.60 -23.86
CA VAL A 51 8.04 2.36 -23.06
C VAL A 51 7.92 2.01 -21.58
N PHE A 52 6.71 1.98 -21.01
CA PHE A 52 6.52 1.65 -19.60
C PHE A 52 7.01 0.23 -19.28
N GLN A 53 6.73 -0.73 -20.15
CA GLN A 53 7.19 -2.09 -20.02
C GLN A 53 8.73 -2.18 -20.12
N GLN A 54 9.34 -1.48 -21.09
CA GLN A 54 10.79 -1.50 -21.29
C GLN A 54 11.56 -0.91 -20.09
N PHE A 55 11.06 0.17 -19.49
CA PHE A 55 11.72 0.85 -18.38
C PHE A 55 11.23 0.38 -17.00
N GLY A 56 10.24 -0.52 -16.95
CA GLY A 56 9.66 -1.02 -15.70
C GLY A 56 8.90 0.05 -14.91
N PHE A 57 8.20 0.96 -15.59
CA PHE A 57 7.36 2.00 -14.98
C PHE A 57 5.94 1.52 -14.65
N GLY A 58 5.75 0.21 -14.58
CA GLY A 58 4.45 -0.41 -14.40
C GLY A 58 3.91 -1.06 -15.69
N ARG A 59 2.70 -1.56 -15.61
CA ARG A 59 2.06 -2.34 -16.67
C ARG A 59 0.83 -1.61 -17.18
N ILE A 60 0.67 -1.55 -18.50
CA ILE A 60 -0.53 -1.00 -19.13
C ILE A 60 -1.22 -2.15 -19.87
N GLU A 61 -2.47 -2.42 -19.50
CA GLU A 61 -3.33 -3.37 -20.20
C GLU A 61 -4.37 -2.63 -21.02
N THR A 62 -4.67 -3.15 -22.22
CA THR A 62 -5.69 -2.58 -23.11
C THR A 62 -6.84 -3.56 -23.29
N LEU A 63 -8.07 -3.09 -23.08
CA LEU A 63 -9.28 -3.87 -23.31
C LEU A 63 -9.89 -3.49 -24.66
N ALA A 64 -10.12 -4.47 -25.53
CA ALA A 64 -10.72 -4.27 -26.84
C ALA A 64 -12.25 -4.07 -26.76
N GLY A 65 -12.83 -3.40 -27.77
CA GLY A 65 -14.28 -3.23 -27.94
C GLY A 65 -14.79 -1.78 -27.94
N ALA A 66 -16.12 -1.63 -28.05
CA ALA A 66 -16.79 -0.33 -28.12
C ALA A 66 -16.66 0.47 -26.81
N GLY A 67 -16.75 -0.20 -25.66
CA GLY A 67 -16.42 0.33 -24.33
C GLY A 67 -15.00 -0.01 -23.87
N GLY A 68 -14.12 -0.35 -24.80
CA GLY A 68 -12.73 -0.69 -24.52
C GLY A 68 -11.95 0.49 -23.92
N GLY A 69 -10.82 0.18 -23.30
CA GLY A 69 -10.07 1.13 -22.50
C GLY A 69 -8.63 0.72 -22.28
N MET A 70 -7.96 1.45 -21.42
CA MET A 70 -6.67 1.06 -20.86
C MET A 70 -6.71 1.12 -19.34
N ILE A 71 -5.93 0.27 -18.70
CA ILE A 71 -5.71 0.29 -17.25
C ILE A 71 -4.20 0.35 -17.01
N TYR A 72 -3.77 1.32 -16.21
CA TYR A 72 -2.40 1.41 -15.72
C TYR A 72 -2.29 0.77 -14.34
N PHE A 73 -1.36 -0.17 -14.18
CA PHE A 73 -1.03 -0.83 -12.94
C PHE A 73 0.38 -0.39 -12.49
N PRO A 74 0.49 0.35 -11.37
CA PRO A 74 1.78 0.57 -10.73
C PRO A 74 2.39 -0.78 -10.36
N GLN A 75 3.55 -1.09 -10.92
CA GLN A 75 4.26 -2.32 -10.63
C GLN A 75 5.75 -2.02 -10.54
N ILE A 76 6.39 -2.64 -9.57
CA ILE A 76 7.84 -2.61 -9.41
C ILE A 76 8.40 -3.95 -9.90
N SER A 77 9.45 -3.91 -10.72
CA SER A 77 10.12 -5.14 -11.15
C SER A 77 10.70 -5.88 -9.95
N GLY A 78 10.77 -7.22 -10.01
CA GLY A 78 11.30 -8.03 -8.91
C GLY A 78 12.71 -7.58 -8.49
N LYS A 79 13.60 -7.30 -9.46
CA LYS A 79 14.94 -6.77 -9.18
C LYS A 79 14.90 -5.41 -8.46
N ASN A 80 14.12 -4.45 -8.97
CA ASN A 80 14.04 -3.12 -8.36
C ASN A 80 13.42 -3.17 -6.95
N ARG A 81 12.45 -4.07 -6.74
CA ARG A 81 11.86 -4.34 -5.43
C ARG A 81 12.91 -4.87 -4.47
N ASP A 82 13.64 -5.91 -4.88
CA ASP A 82 14.61 -6.58 -4.03
C ASP A 82 15.78 -5.65 -3.66
N ASP A 83 16.27 -4.87 -4.62
CA ASP A 83 17.33 -3.87 -4.38
C ASP A 83 16.84 -2.77 -3.43
N PHE A 84 15.60 -2.30 -3.59
CA PHE A 84 14.98 -1.35 -2.67
C PHE A 84 14.82 -1.91 -1.26
N LEU A 85 14.31 -3.14 -1.11
CA LEU A 85 14.12 -3.75 0.21
C LEU A 85 15.46 -4.01 0.91
N LYS A 86 16.52 -4.37 0.16
CA LYS A 86 17.88 -4.44 0.70
C LYS A 86 18.39 -3.08 1.17
N GLU A 87 18.14 -2.01 0.42
CA GLU A 87 18.51 -0.65 0.82
C GLU A 87 17.81 -0.24 2.12
N VAL A 88 16.50 -0.52 2.23
CA VAL A 88 15.72 -0.23 3.44
C VAL A 88 16.22 -1.06 4.61
N ALA A 89 16.43 -2.37 4.44
CA ALA A 89 16.99 -3.25 5.46
C ALA A 89 18.36 -2.75 5.95
N PHE A 90 19.24 -2.34 5.03
CA PHE A 90 20.54 -1.76 5.35
C PHE A 90 20.42 -0.49 6.20
N LYS A 91 19.49 0.41 5.85
CA LYS A 91 19.23 1.62 6.66
C LYS A 91 18.76 1.25 8.07
N ILE A 92 17.87 0.27 8.20
CA ILE A 92 17.31 -0.18 9.49
C ILE A 92 18.37 -0.86 10.34
N ALA A 93 19.30 -1.58 9.72
CA ALA A 93 20.40 -2.27 10.42
C ALA A 93 21.38 -1.32 11.14
N ASN A 94 21.25 -0.01 10.98
CA ASN A 94 22.07 0.98 11.68
C ASN A 94 21.84 0.90 13.21
N PRO A 95 22.89 0.63 14.01
CA PRO A 95 22.75 0.49 15.45
C PRO A 95 22.22 1.71 16.21
N ASN A 96 22.35 2.93 15.65
CA ASN A 96 21.80 4.14 16.25
C ASN A 96 20.26 4.17 16.27
N ARG A 97 19.61 3.19 15.63
CA ARG A 97 18.16 3.03 15.63
C ARG A 97 17.67 2.22 16.82
N ILE A 98 18.53 1.57 17.59
CA ILE A 98 18.13 0.78 18.75
C ILE A 98 17.58 1.72 19.82
N LEU A 99 16.36 1.43 20.28
CA LEU A 99 15.67 2.10 21.37
C LEU A 99 15.47 1.11 22.54
N PRO A 100 15.36 1.60 23.79
CA PRO A 100 15.16 0.76 24.96
C PRO A 100 13.94 -0.16 24.82
N GLY A 101 14.09 -1.43 25.20
CA GLY A 101 12.99 -2.41 25.17
C GLY A 101 12.88 -3.17 23.85
N GLY A 102 13.98 -3.23 23.08
CA GLY A 102 14.05 -3.91 21.79
C GLY A 102 13.26 -3.22 20.68
N PHE A 103 13.05 -1.90 20.79
CA PHE A 103 12.36 -1.10 19.78
C PHE A 103 13.36 -0.50 18.78
N LEU A 104 12.86 -0.14 17.60
CA LEU A 104 13.66 0.52 16.56
C LEU A 104 13.09 1.89 16.20
N TYR A 105 13.97 2.86 16.00
CA TYR A 105 13.63 4.14 15.41
C TYR A 105 13.51 3.99 13.89
N MET A 106 12.26 4.08 13.43
CA MET A 106 11.84 3.83 12.05
C MET A 106 11.19 5.04 11.38
N THR A 107 10.94 6.11 12.13
CA THR A 107 10.07 7.21 11.71
C THR A 107 10.58 7.92 10.46
N ASP A 108 11.87 8.18 10.37
CA ASP A 108 12.51 8.82 9.21
C ASP A 108 12.39 7.98 7.93
N ILE A 109 12.40 6.66 8.06
CA ILE A 109 12.24 5.73 6.92
C ILE A 109 10.78 5.68 6.49
N ILE A 110 9.86 5.49 7.44
CA ILE A 110 8.43 5.35 7.14
C ILE A 110 7.84 6.66 6.61
N PHE A 111 8.33 7.82 7.09
CA PHE A 111 7.79 9.13 6.73
C PHE A 111 8.51 9.75 5.53
N ASP A 112 9.58 9.13 5.02
CA ASP A 112 10.15 9.49 3.73
C ASP A 112 9.18 9.13 2.60
N ALA A 113 8.71 10.16 1.89
CA ALA A 113 7.68 10.00 0.86
C ALA A 113 8.09 9.04 -0.26
N ARG A 114 9.38 8.98 -0.61
CA ARG A 114 9.88 8.07 -1.65
C ARG A 114 9.86 6.62 -1.18
N THR A 115 10.27 6.38 0.05
CA THR A 115 10.22 5.06 0.68
C THR A 115 8.77 4.60 0.84
N ALA A 116 7.90 5.45 1.39
CA ALA A 116 6.48 5.14 1.55
C ALA A 116 5.79 4.87 0.19
N GLN A 117 6.12 5.63 -0.84
CA GLN A 117 5.59 5.42 -2.19
C GLN A 117 5.96 4.03 -2.72
N LYS A 118 7.24 3.65 -2.67
CA LYS A 118 7.69 2.34 -3.14
C LYS A 118 7.09 1.19 -2.35
N VAL A 119 7.00 1.32 -1.02
CA VAL A 119 6.32 0.33 -0.16
C VAL A 119 4.85 0.21 -0.55
N GLY A 120 4.16 1.34 -0.77
CA GLY A 120 2.77 1.36 -1.21
C GLY A 120 2.55 0.70 -2.57
N GLU A 121 3.45 0.91 -3.53
CA GLU A 121 3.42 0.25 -4.84
C GLU A 121 3.62 -1.27 -4.72
N ILE A 122 4.51 -1.73 -3.84
CA ILE A 122 4.72 -3.16 -3.56
C ILE A 122 3.46 -3.79 -2.98
N PHE A 123 2.84 -3.16 -1.98
CA PHE A 123 1.59 -3.64 -1.41
C PHE A 123 0.44 -3.61 -2.42
N ALA A 124 0.32 -2.54 -3.21
CA ALA A 124 -0.70 -2.44 -4.24
C ALA A 124 -0.57 -3.55 -5.28
N GLN A 125 0.66 -3.86 -5.72
CA GLN A 125 0.92 -4.96 -6.65
C GLN A 125 0.51 -6.32 -6.06
N HIS A 126 0.73 -6.55 -4.77
CA HIS A 126 0.32 -7.77 -4.09
C HIS A 126 -1.20 -7.88 -3.94
N PHE A 127 -1.87 -6.79 -3.58
CA PHE A 127 -3.31 -6.77 -3.28
C PHE A 127 -4.21 -6.52 -4.50
N ALA A 128 -3.68 -6.05 -5.63
CA ALA A 128 -4.50 -5.61 -6.77
C ALA A 128 -5.46 -6.70 -7.28
N ALA A 129 -5.00 -7.95 -7.37
CA ALA A 129 -5.81 -9.08 -7.83
C ALA A 129 -6.95 -9.45 -6.87
N MET A 130 -6.87 -9.01 -5.60
CA MET A 130 -7.92 -9.20 -4.61
C MET A 130 -9.02 -8.14 -4.74
N GLU A 131 -8.83 -7.10 -5.55
CA GLU A 131 -9.81 -6.03 -5.78
C GLU A 131 -10.34 -5.36 -4.49
N PRO A 132 -9.46 -4.86 -3.60
CA PRO A 132 -9.91 -4.18 -2.38
C PRO A 132 -10.68 -2.90 -2.72
N GLN A 133 -11.69 -2.58 -1.89
CA GLN A 133 -12.45 -1.35 -1.98
C GLN A 133 -11.87 -0.24 -1.08
N TYR A 134 -11.24 -0.62 0.04
CA TYR A 134 -10.61 0.31 0.99
C TYR A 134 -9.26 -0.22 1.47
N VAL A 135 -8.36 0.70 1.81
CA VAL A 135 -7.16 0.41 2.60
C VAL A 135 -7.41 0.88 4.03
N VAL A 136 -7.09 0.04 5.01
CA VAL A 136 -7.29 0.33 6.43
C VAL A 136 -5.95 0.31 7.16
N THR A 137 -5.74 1.25 8.07
CA THR A 137 -4.61 1.29 9.01
C THR A 137 -5.09 1.78 10.36
N ILE A 138 -4.27 1.59 11.41
CA ILE A 138 -4.42 2.32 12.67
C ILE A 138 -3.46 3.51 12.72
N GLU A 139 -3.80 4.55 13.46
CA GLU A 139 -2.88 5.65 13.72
C GLU A 139 -1.69 5.22 14.60
N THR A 140 -0.49 5.78 14.45
CA THR A 140 -0.14 6.91 13.55
C THR A 140 0.90 6.51 12.52
N LYS A 141 1.81 5.59 12.86
CA LYS A 141 3.02 5.34 12.07
C LYS A 141 2.75 4.63 10.75
N GLY A 142 1.74 3.74 10.69
CA GLY A 142 1.33 3.07 9.44
C GLY A 142 0.69 3.98 8.39
N ILE A 143 0.23 5.18 8.75
CA ILE A 143 -0.56 6.06 7.86
C ILE A 143 0.15 6.37 6.52
N PRO A 144 1.44 6.77 6.47
CA PRO A 144 2.08 7.07 5.19
C PRO A 144 2.15 5.87 4.24
N LEU A 145 2.40 4.67 4.77
CA LEU A 145 2.45 3.44 3.97
C LEU A 145 1.06 3.09 3.44
N ALA A 146 0.05 3.16 4.31
CA ALA A 146 -1.34 2.89 3.95
C ALA A 146 -1.86 3.92 2.93
N LEU A 147 -1.53 5.20 3.08
CA LEU A 147 -1.89 6.26 2.14
C LEU A 147 -1.28 6.02 0.76
N MET A 148 0.00 5.66 0.70
CA MET A 148 0.66 5.38 -0.58
C MET A 148 0.15 4.10 -1.23
N THR A 149 -0.21 3.09 -0.42
CA THR A 149 -0.89 1.87 -0.90
C THR A 149 -2.26 2.20 -1.48
N ALA A 150 -3.05 3.00 -0.76
CA ALA A 150 -4.38 3.45 -1.18
C ALA A 150 -4.32 4.24 -2.48
N LYS A 151 -3.35 5.16 -2.60
CA LYS A 151 -3.08 5.92 -3.82
C LYS A 151 -2.71 4.99 -4.99
N ALA A 152 -1.82 4.03 -4.78
CA ALA A 152 -1.40 3.09 -5.83
C ALA A 152 -2.54 2.16 -6.27
N LEU A 153 -3.40 1.72 -5.34
CA LEU A 153 -4.63 0.95 -5.63
C LEU A 153 -5.77 1.80 -6.20
N ASN A 154 -5.66 3.13 -6.14
CA ASN A 154 -6.74 4.09 -6.41
C ASN A 154 -8.00 3.80 -5.57
N ARG A 155 -7.80 3.62 -4.25
CA ARG A 155 -8.84 3.35 -3.26
C ARG A 155 -8.78 4.36 -2.11
N PRO A 156 -9.91 4.62 -1.43
CA PRO A 156 -9.93 5.42 -0.21
C PRO A 156 -9.14 4.75 0.94
N LEU A 157 -8.55 5.60 1.78
CA LEU A 157 -7.91 5.22 3.04
C LEU A 157 -8.88 5.41 4.20
N VAL A 158 -8.94 4.44 5.10
CA VAL A 158 -9.67 4.48 6.36
C VAL A 158 -8.68 4.34 7.52
N ILE A 159 -8.79 5.23 8.50
CA ILE A 159 -7.88 5.28 9.65
C ILE A 159 -8.65 4.94 10.92
N ILE A 160 -8.29 3.83 11.54
CA ILE A 160 -8.71 3.44 12.88
C ILE A 160 -7.97 4.32 13.90
N ARG A 161 -8.70 4.80 14.90
CA ARG A 161 -8.16 5.64 15.98
C ARG A 161 -7.66 4.78 17.13
N ASP A 162 -6.60 5.22 17.78
CA ASP A 162 -6.16 4.68 19.07
C ASP A 162 -6.85 5.47 20.19
N GLY A 163 -7.80 4.81 20.84
CA GLY A 163 -8.76 5.40 21.77
C GLY A 163 -10.05 5.87 21.10
N SER A 164 -11.02 6.29 21.91
CA SER A 164 -12.29 6.85 21.45
C SER A 164 -12.19 8.38 21.35
N ARG A 165 -12.58 8.96 20.20
CA ARG A 165 -12.76 10.42 20.08
C ARG A 165 -14.25 10.75 19.94
N VAL A 166 -14.74 11.59 20.84
CA VAL A 166 -16.15 12.04 20.88
C VAL A 166 -16.54 12.85 19.63
N THR A 167 -15.57 13.31 18.84
CA THR A 167 -15.77 14.22 17.70
C THR A 167 -16.28 13.57 16.41
N GLU A 168 -16.31 12.24 16.30
CA GLU A 168 -16.67 11.53 15.06
C GLU A 168 -18.07 10.85 15.11
N GLY A 169 -18.86 11.15 16.13
CA GLY A 169 -20.22 10.63 16.31
C GLY A 169 -20.25 9.16 16.77
N SER A 170 -21.20 8.38 16.25
CA SER A 170 -21.32 6.96 16.60
C SER A 170 -20.13 6.16 16.09
N ALA A 171 -19.48 5.43 16.99
CA ALA A 171 -18.30 4.62 16.70
C ALA A 171 -18.44 3.21 17.28
N VAL A 172 -17.74 2.27 16.65
CA VAL A 172 -17.46 0.96 17.22
C VAL A 172 -16.10 1.04 17.90
N SER A 173 -16.00 0.49 19.11
CA SER A 173 -14.76 0.46 19.88
C SER A 173 -14.47 -0.95 20.35
N LEU A 174 -13.22 -1.38 20.25
CA LEU A 174 -12.75 -2.67 20.77
C LEU A 174 -11.48 -2.50 21.57
N ASN A 175 -11.31 -3.37 22.56
CA ASN A 175 -10.08 -3.48 23.33
C ASN A 175 -9.19 -4.56 22.73
N TYR A 176 -7.91 -4.28 22.57
CA TYR A 176 -6.91 -5.20 22.03
C TYR A 176 -5.64 -5.16 22.87
N VAL A 177 -4.85 -6.23 22.79
CA VAL A 177 -3.56 -6.31 23.50
C VAL A 177 -2.44 -6.02 22.50
N THR A 178 -1.62 -5.01 22.80
CA THR A 178 -0.46 -4.72 21.94
C THR A 178 0.61 -5.80 22.11
N GLY A 179 1.21 -6.22 20.99
CA GLY A 179 2.34 -7.16 21.03
C GLY A 179 3.61 -6.56 21.66
N SER A 180 3.73 -5.23 21.64
CA SER A 180 4.91 -4.48 22.10
C SER A 180 4.93 -4.25 23.61
N SER A 181 3.83 -3.75 24.19
CA SER A 181 3.76 -3.40 25.62
C SER A 181 2.90 -4.34 26.45
N ARG A 182 2.22 -5.34 25.85
CA ARG A 182 1.22 -6.21 26.51
C ARG A 182 0.14 -5.41 27.26
N GLN A 183 -0.07 -4.16 26.86
CA GLN A 183 -1.08 -3.29 27.42
C GLN A 183 -2.39 -3.47 26.67
N ILE A 184 -3.48 -3.38 27.41
CA ILE A 184 -4.82 -3.27 26.84
C ILE A 184 -4.95 -1.84 26.32
N ARG A 185 -5.15 -1.69 25.01
CA ARG A 185 -5.49 -0.43 24.36
C ARG A 185 -6.88 -0.55 23.76
N THR A 186 -7.50 0.59 23.52
CA THR A 186 -8.77 0.66 22.81
C THR A 186 -8.51 1.18 21.41
N MET A 187 -9.16 0.60 20.40
CA MET A 187 -9.22 1.18 19.06
C MET A 187 -10.66 1.50 18.70
N SER A 188 -10.89 2.53 17.89
CA SER A 188 -12.24 2.92 17.48
C SER A 188 -12.32 3.34 16.02
N LEU A 189 -13.48 3.08 15.41
CA LEU A 189 -13.79 3.48 14.05
C LEU A 189 -15.23 4.03 13.99
N SER A 190 -15.39 5.22 13.40
CA SER A 190 -16.72 5.81 13.19
C SER A 190 -17.54 4.93 12.25
N ARG A 191 -18.84 4.74 12.55
CA ARG A 191 -19.77 3.99 11.68
C ARG A 191 -19.93 4.62 10.29
N ARG A 192 -19.53 5.88 10.12
CA ARG A 192 -19.56 6.60 8.84
C ARG A 192 -18.26 6.43 8.04
N ALA A 193 -17.19 5.94 8.65
CA ALA A 193 -15.87 5.87 8.03
C ALA A 193 -15.73 4.69 7.05
N LEU A 194 -16.52 3.63 7.24
CA LEU A 194 -16.48 2.43 6.42
C LEU A 194 -17.90 1.90 6.19
N PRO A 195 -18.30 1.63 4.94
CA PRO A 195 -19.56 0.95 4.66
C PRO A 195 -19.59 -0.46 5.24
N ILE A 196 -20.79 -0.95 5.54
CA ILE A 196 -20.99 -2.36 5.90
C ILE A 196 -20.65 -3.27 4.71
N GLU A 197 -20.17 -4.49 5.00
CA GLU A 197 -19.88 -5.53 3.99
C GLU A 197 -18.81 -5.09 2.96
N SER A 198 -17.93 -4.18 3.37
CA SER A 198 -16.85 -3.68 2.52
C SER A 198 -15.69 -4.68 2.42
N ARG A 199 -14.99 -4.68 1.29
CA ARG A 199 -13.78 -5.49 1.06
C ARG A 199 -12.54 -4.65 1.31
N VAL A 200 -11.71 -5.04 2.26
CA VAL A 200 -10.62 -4.19 2.76
C VAL A 200 -9.29 -4.92 2.82
N VAL A 201 -8.20 -4.17 2.66
CA VAL A 201 -6.85 -4.64 3.02
C VAL A 201 -6.30 -3.79 4.15
N ILE A 202 -5.58 -4.42 5.06
CA ILE A 202 -4.93 -3.75 6.19
C ILE A 202 -3.48 -3.47 5.84
N VAL A 203 -2.97 -2.29 6.17
CA VAL A 203 -1.54 -1.94 6.06
C VAL A 203 -1.04 -1.41 7.41
N ASP A 204 0.07 -1.95 7.90
CA ASP A 204 0.71 -1.54 9.17
C ASP A 204 2.24 -1.42 9.02
N ASP A 205 2.89 -0.65 9.89
CA ASP A 205 4.34 -0.45 9.82
C ASP A 205 5.13 -1.59 10.48
N PHE A 206 4.65 -2.13 11.60
CA PHE A 206 5.43 -3.07 12.39
C PHE A 206 4.59 -4.10 13.13
N MET A 207 4.86 -5.38 12.91
CA MET A 207 4.15 -6.49 13.54
C MET A 207 5.05 -7.39 14.40
N LYS A 208 4.86 -7.34 15.72
CA LYS A 208 5.50 -8.29 16.66
C LYS A 208 4.70 -9.59 16.78
N ALA A 209 3.72 -9.63 17.68
CA ALA A 209 2.85 -10.80 17.87
C ALA A 209 1.58 -10.78 17.00
N GLY A 210 1.25 -9.64 16.38
CA GLY A 210 0.02 -9.48 15.59
C GLY A 210 -1.21 -9.04 16.38
N GLY A 211 -1.05 -8.59 17.64
CA GLY A 211 -2.20 -8.18 18.47
C GLY A 211 -2.97 -6.98 17.92
N THR A 212 -2.26 -5.98 17.38
CA THR A 212 -2.88 -4.84 16.69
C THR A 212 -3.61 -5.28 15.43
N ALA A 213 -2.97 -6.09 14.58
CA ALA A 213 -3.56 -6.63 13.37
C ALA A 213 -4.84 -7.43 13.66
N LYS A 214 -4.79 -8.32 14.66
CA LYS A 214 -5.96 -9.06 15.13
C LYS A 214 -7.07 -8.13 15.63
N GLY A 215 -6.75 -7.11 16.43
CA GLY A 215 -7.73 -6.13 16.89
C GLY A 215 -8.38 -5.36 15.74
N MET A 216 -7.63 -5.01 14.69
CA MET A 216 -8.18 -4.38 13.48
C MET A 216 -9.12 -5.34 12.74
N VAL A 217 -8.75 -6.62 12.60
CA VAL A 217 -9.63 -7.64 12.01
C VAL A 217 -10.93 -7.77 12.80
N GLU A 218 -10.86 -7.89 14.12
CA GLU A 218 -12.04 -7.98 15.00
C GLU A 218 -12.91 -6.72 14.89
N LEU A 219 -12.30 -5.53 14.81
CA LEU A 219 -13.05 -4.28 14.63
C LEU A 219 -13.79 -4.23 13.30
N LEU A 220 -13.16 -4.73 12.23
CA LEU A 220 -13.73 -4.75 10.88
C LEU A 220 -14.85 -5.80 10.75
N LEU A 221 -14.83 -6.86 11.55
CA LEU A 221 -15.94 -7.82 11.63
C LEU A 221 -17.24 -7.17 12.15
N GLU A 222 -17.16 -6.16 13.02
CA GLU A 222 -18.34 -5.39 13.47
C GLU A 222 -18.99 -4.56 12.35
N PHE A 223 -18.26 -4.33 11.25
CA PHE A 223 -18.75 -3.73 10.01
C PHE A 223 -19.14 -4.81 8.98
N LYS A 224 -19.04 -6.10 9.33
CA LYS A 224 -19.17 -7.24 8.41
C LYS A 224 -18.20 -7.17 7.22
N SER A 225 -17.11 -6.44 7.38
CA SER A 225 -16.14 -6.24 6.30
C SER A 225 -15.32 -7.51 6.09
N GLU A 226 -15.03 -7.80 4.82
CA GLU A 226 -14.12 -8.87 4.43
C GLU A 226 -12.68 -8.34 4.43
N VAL A 227 -11.82 -8.91 5.29
CA VAL A 227 -10.38 -8.60 5.29
C VAL A 227 -9.69 -9.50 4.27
N LEU A 228 -9.36 -8.94 3.11
CA LEU A 228 -8.74 -9.64 1.99
C LEU A 228 -7.26 -9.97 2.23
N GLY A 229 -6.59 -9.19 3.09
CA GLY A 229 -5.18 -9.38 3.38
C GLY A 229 -4.61 -8.32 4.32
N ILE A 230 -3.43 -8.62 4.87
CA ILE A 230 -2.72 -7.76 5.81
C ILE A 230 -1.30 -7.57 5.29
N GLY A 231 -0.90 -6.33 5.03
CA GLY A 231 0.45 -5.94 4.61
C GLY A 231 1.21 -5.28 5.76
N VAL A 232 2.42 -5.73 6.05
CA VAL A 232 3.27 -5.13 7.10
C VAL A 232 4.66 -4.83 6.56
N LEU A 233 5.22 -3.65 6.88
CA LEU A 233 6.57 -3.34 6.43
C LEU A 233 7.59 -4.26 7.10
N ILE A 234 7.45 -4.47 8.41
CA ILE A 234 8.34 -5.34 9.20
C ILE A 234 7.50 -6.27 10.06
N ASP A 235 7.86 -7.54 10.11
CA ASP A 235 7.45 -8.44 11.20
C ASP A 235 8.66 -9.02 11.93
N THR A 236 8.46 -9.48 13.17
CA THR A 236 9.53 -10.10 13.96
C THR A 236 9.63 -11.60 13.70
N LYS A 237 10.80 -12.23 13.89
CA LYS A 237 10.90 -13.70 13.92
C LYS A 237 10.15 -14.30 15.09
N THR A 238 10.27 -13.67 16.25
CA THR A 238 9.68 -14.17 17.51
C THR A 238 8.54 -13.26 17.97
N PRO A 239 7.35 -13.79 18.31
CA PRO A 239 6.96 -15.21 18.23
C PRO A 239 6.82 -15.68 16.78
N GLU A 240 7.09 -16.96 16.53
CA GLU A 240 6.96 -17.59 15.21
C GLU A 240 5.48 -17.64 14.78
N LYS A 241 4.62 -18.16 15.66
CA LYS A 241 3.17 -18.11 15.46
C LYS A 241 2.63 -16.72 15.77
N LYS A 242 2.12 -16.04 14.73
CA LYS A 242 1.41 -14.77 14.86
C LYS A 242 -0.04 -15.00 15.26
N LEU A 243 -0.69 -13.93 15.75
CA LEU A 243 -2.11 -13.92 16.11
C LEU A 243 -3.04 -13.79 14.88
N VAL A 244 -2.47 -13.59 13.69
CA VAL A 244 -3.15 -13.58 12.40
C VAL A 244 -2.50 -14.63 11.50
N GLU A 245 -3.29 -15.32 10.69
CA GLU A 245 -2.83 -16.48 9.91
C GLU A 245 -2.16 -16.07 8.59
N GLU A 246 -2.79 -15.15 7.85
CA GLU A 246 -2.32 -14.72 6.53
C GLU A 246 -1.93 -13.24 6.55
N TYR A 247 -0.66 -12.98 6.24
CA TYR A 247 -0.12 -11.63 6.08
C TYR A 247 1.06 -11.63 5.10
N TYR A 248 1.32 -10.46 4.53
CA TYR A 248 2.42 -10.20 3.62
C TYR A 248 3.39 -9.21 4.27
N SER A 249 4.59 -9.69 4.62
CA SER A 249 5.66 -8.88 5.21
C SER A 249 6.74 -8.56 4.18
N LEU A 250 7.30 -7.35 4.23
CA LEU A 250 8.38 -6.96 3.34
C LEU A 250 9.77 -7.22 3.93
N LEU A 251 9.91 -7.12 5.25
CA LEU A 251 11.16 -7.27 5.97
C LEU A 251 10.95 -8.13 7.23
N LYS A 252 11.90 -9.00 7.52
CA LYS A 252 11.94 -9.83 8.71
C LYS A 252 12.97 -9.31 9.69
N LEU A 253 12.53 -8.89 10.87
CA LEU A 253 13.41 -8.56 11.98
C LEU A 253 13.71 -9.82 12.80
N GLU A 254 14.92 -10.32 12.66
CA GLU A 254 15.39 -11.56 13.29
C GLU A 254 15.86 -11.32 14.74
N GLU A 255 16.69 -10.30 14.96
CA GLU A 255 17.25 -9.98 16.28
C GLU A 255 17.51 -8.48 16.44
N VAL A 256 17.28 -7.97 17.65
CA VAL A 256 17.78 -6.67 18.11
C VAL A 256 18.58 -6.91 19.37
N ASN A 257 19.89 -6.65 19.31
CA ASN A 257 20.82 -6.85 20.42
C ASN A 257 21.31 -5.49 20.93
N GLU A 258 20.77 -5.05 22.06
CA GLU A 258 21.09 -3.74 22.66
C GLU A 258 22.55 -3.67 23.13
N GLU A 259 23.08 -4.75 23.73
CA GLU A 259 24.44 -4.80 24.26
C GLU A 259 25.49 -4.78 23.15
N LYS A 260 25.30 -5.62 22.12
CA LYS A 260 26.22 -5.72 20.98
C LYS A 260 26.00 -4.61 19.95
N LYS A 261 24.98 -3.78 20.14
CA LYS A 261 24.56 -2.75 19.17
C LYS A 261 24.37 -3.34 17.77
N GLN A 262 23.60 -4.41 17.67
CA GLN A 262 23.39 -5.16 16.44
C GLN A 262 21.90 -5.31 16.13
N ILE A 263 21.55 -5.12 14.86
CA ILE A 263 20.20 -5.37 14.34
C ILE A 263 20.36 -6.37 13.18
N LEU A 264 19.69 -7.51 13.28
CA LEU A 264 19.61 -8.49 12.19
C LEU A 264 18.23 -8.37 11.54
N ILE A 265 18.22 -7.86 10.31
CA ILE A 265 17.01 -7.66 9.51
C ILE A 265 17.29 -8.07 8.07
N GLU A 266 16.36 -8.82 7.47
CA GLU A 266 16.48 -9.31 6.10
C GLU A 266 15.20 -9.02 5.29
N PRO A 267 15.31 -8.78 3.98
CA PRO A 267 14.13 -8.63 3.13
C PRO A 267 13.47 -9.98 2.84
N TYR A 268 12.13 -9.98 2.79
CA TYR A 268 11.38 -11.11 2.22
C TYR A 268 11.48 -11.09 0.70
N LEU A 269 12.51 -11.76 0.20
CA LEU A 269 12.69 -11.94 -1.24
C LEU A 269 11.76 -13.05 -1.72
N VAL A 270 10.77 -12.69 -2.53
CA VAL A 270 9.92 -13.68 -3.22
C VAL A 270 10.82 -14.43 -4.20
N LYS A 271 10.97 -15.75 -3.99
CA LYS A 271 11.69 -16.66 -4.90
C LYS A 271 11.00 -16.78 -6.26
#